data_AF-A0A3Q3EIY4-F1
#
_entry.id   AF-A0A3Q3EIY4-F1
#
_cell.length_a   1.000
_cell.length_b   1.000
_cell.length_c   1.000
_cell.angle_alpha   90.00
_cell.angle_beta   90.00
_cell.angle_gamma   90.00
#
_symmetry.space_group_name_H-M   'P 1'
#
loop_
_entity.id
_entity.type
_entity.pdbx_description
1 polymer ?
#
loop_
_entity_poly.entity_id
_entity_poly.type
_entity_poly.pdbx_seq_one_letter_code
_entity_poly.pdbx_strand_id
1 'polypeptide(L)' 'MDDNSLNVKVAVRVRPMNRREKDLKTKCVVEMEGNQTVLHPAVANMNKGDPRYAAKKFSIIYVFQNSKTYSP' A
#
# COMPACT_ATOMS: atom_id res chain seq x y z
N MET A 1 -27.28 20.37 5.68
CA MET A 1 -27.65 18.96 5.45
C MET A 1 -26.35 18.22 5.34
N ASP A 2 -25.97 17.51 6.39
CA ASP A 2 -24.70 16.80 6.44
C ASP A 2 -24.85 15.47 5.70
N ASP A 3 -24.55 15.47 4.40
CA ASP A 3 -24.45 14.28 3.53
C ASP A 3 -23.28 13.34 3.93
N ASN A 4 -22.97 13.26 5.23
CA ASN A 4 -21.89 12.47 5.78
C ASN A 4 -22.36 11.09 6.30
N SER A 5 -23.66 10.78 6.17
CA SER A 5 -24.26 9.52 6.65
C SER A 5 -24.15 8.34 5.67
N LEU A 6 -23.69 8.54 4.43
CA LEU A 6 -23.68 7.51 3.38
C LEU A 6 -22.27 7.11 2.89
N ASN A 7 -21.21 7.72 3.42
CA ASN A 7 -19.86 7.44 2.95
C ASN A 7 -19.25 6.25 3.70
N VAL A 8 -19.06 5.14 2.99
CA VAL A 8 -18.30 3.99 3.50
C VAL A 8 -16.84 4.39 3.70
N LYS A 9 -16.35 4.30 4.94
CA LYS A 9 -14.95 4.55 5.27
C LYS A 9 -14.14 3.28 5.06
N VAL A 10 -13.11 3.37 4.21
CA VAL A 10 -12.17 2.27 3.95
C VAL A 10 -10.82 2.63 4.57
N ALA A 11 -10.19 1.64 5.18
CA ALA A 11 -8.85 1.77 5.77
C ALA A 11 -7.97 0.59 5.34
N VAL A 12 -6.67 0.86 5.18
CA VAL A 12 -5.66 -0.16 4.91
C VAL A 12 -4.58 -0.13 6.00
N ARG A 13 -4.09 -1.31 6.38
CA ARG A 13 -2.99 -1.47 7.34
C ARG A 13 -1.86 -2.25 6.70
N VAL A 14 -0.71 -1.62 6.59
CA VAL A 14 0.52 -2.27 6.15
C VAL A 14 1.29 -2.72 7.39
N ARG A 15 1.48 -4.02 7.54
CA ARG A 15 2.28 -4.57 8.65
C ARG A 15 3.78 -4.35 8.39
N PRO A 16 4.60 -4.18 9.45
CA PRO A 16 6.05 -4.23 9.29
C PRO A 16 6.50 -5.61 8.78
N MET A 17 7.68 -5.64 8.14
CA MET A 17 8.32 -6.89 7.75
C MET A 17 8.76 -7.67 9.00
N ASN A 18 8.37 -8.94 9.06
CA ASN A 18 8.72 -9.86 10.13
C ASN A 18 10.22 -10.22 10.07
N ARG A 19 10.75 -10.75 11.18
CA ARG A 19 12.18 -11.13 11.29
C ARG A 19 12.62 -12.05 10.14
N ARG A 20 11.86 -13.11 9.85
CA ARG A 20 12.12 -14.03 8.73
C ARG A 20 12.25 -13.31 7.38
N GLU A 21 11.40 -12.33 7.12
CA GLU A 21 11.39 -11.57 5.86
C GLU A 21 12.63 -10.67 5.73
N LYS A 22 13.10 -10.10 6.85
CA LYS A 22 14.35 -9.33 6.91
C LYS A 22 15.58 -10.23 6.74
N ASP A 23 15.60 -11.37 7.42
CA ASP A 23 16.71 -12.34 7.37
C ASP A 23 16.90 -12.89 5.94
N LEU A 24 15.79 -13.14 5.23
CA LEU A 24 15.78 -13.56 3.83
C LEU A 24 15.97 -12.40 2.82
N LYS A 25 16.20 -11.16 3.28
CA LYS A 25 16.33 -9.95 2.44
C LYS A 25 15.20 -9.79 1.41
N THR A 26 13.99 -10.18 1.80
CA THR A 26 12.82 -10.05 0.92
C THR A 26 12.48 -8.58 0.70
N LYS A 27 12.10 -8.24 -0.54
CA LYS A 27 11.75 -6.86 -0.91
C LYS A 27 10.34 -6.54 -0.41
N CYS A 28 10.19 -5.46 0.34
CA CYS A 28 8.88 -4.87 0.60
C CYS A 28 8.39 -4.18 -0.67
N VAL A 29 7.23 -4.59 -1.17
CA VAL A 29 6.64 -4.07 -2.41
C VAL A 29 5.44 -3.16 -2.17
N VAL A 30 5.06 -2.97 -0.91
CA VAL A 30 3.98 -2.04 -0.53
C VAL A 30 4.62 -0.79 0.05
N GLU A 31 4.26 0.35 -0.52
CA GLU A 31 4.70 1.68 -0.10
C GLU A 31 3.48 2.57 0.15
N MET A 32 3.64 3.54 1.04
CA MET A 32 2.62 4.52 1.38
C MET A 32 3.09 5.92 0.99
N GLU A 33 2.31 6.59 0.16
CA GLU A 33 2.51 7.98 -0.24
C GLU A 33 1.27 8.78 0.17
N GLY A 34 1.31 9.40 1.36
CA GLY A 34 0.16 10.11 1.93
C GLY A 34 -1.05 9.20 2.16
N ASN A 35 -2.17 9.53 1.51
CA ASN A 35 -3.41 8.74 1.51
C ASN A 35 -3.47 7.72 0.36
N GLN A 36 -2.35 7.44 -0.31
CA GLN A 36 -2.27 6.46 -1.39
C GLN A 36 -1.36 5.29 -1.02
N THR A 37 -1.85 4.07 -1.25
CA THR A 37 -1.05 2.85 -1.17
C THR A 37 -0.54 2.50 -2.56
N VAL A 38 0.77 2.40 -2.72
CA VAL A 38 1.44 2.01 -3.96
C VAL A 38 1.93 0.56 -3.81
N LEU A 39 1.46 -0.31 -4.70
CA LEU A 39 1.93 -1.69 -4.81
C LEU A 39 2.88 -1.80 -5.99
N HIS A 40 4.16 -1.98 -5.71
CA HIS A 40 5.21 -2.22 -6.68
C HIS A 40 5.16 -3.66 -7.21
N PRO A 41 5.56 -3.91 -8.46
CA PRO A 41 5.69 -5.27 -8.98
C PRO A 41 6.74 -6.08 -8.20
N ALA A 42 6.39 -7.30 -7.83
CA ALA A 42 7.27 -8.20 -7.07
C ALA A 42 8.33 -8.91 -7.95
N VAL A 43 8.11 -8.98 -9.26
CA VAL A 43 8.98 -9.67 -10.22
C VAL A 43 9.56 -8.68 -11.21
N ALA A 44 10.85 -8.39 -11.05
CA ALA A 44 11.61 -7.52 -11.95
C ALA A 44 11.92 -8.15 -13.32
N ASN A 45 11.71 -9.47 -13.47
CA ASN A 45 12.08 -10.25 -14.66
C ASN A 45 10.96 -10.38 -15.71
N MET A 46 9.82 -9.71 -15.53
CA MET A 46 8.79 -9.66 -16.56
C MET A 46 9.03 -8.51 -17.53
N ASN A 47 8.69 -8.75 -18.80
CA ASN A 47 8.91 -7.81 -19.89
C ASN A 47 8.27 -6.45 -19.57
N LYS A 48 8.96 -5.33 -19.84
CA LYS A 48 8.52 -3.96 -19.49
C LYS A 48 7.16 -3.54 -20.09
N GLY A 49 6.64 -4.28 -21.08
CA GLY A 49 5.33 -4.05 -21.69
C GLY A 49 4.18 -4.85 -21.06
N ASP A 50 4.46 -5.69 -20.06
CA ASP A 50 3.42 -6.47 -19.39
C ASP A 50 2.68 -5.60 -18.36
N PRO A 51 1.34 -5.51 -18.38
CA PRO A 51 0.58 -4.78 -17.36
C PRO A 51 0.82 -5.30 -15.93
N ARG A 52 1.38 -6.51 -15.76
CA ARG A 52 1.82 -7.06 -14.48
C ARG A 52 3.09 -6.39 -13.93
N TYR A 53 3.82 -5.64 -14.74
CA TYR A 53 4.99 -4.85 -14.36
C TYR A 53 4.62 -3.42 -13.90
N ALA A 54 3.38 -2.98 -14.10
CA ALA A 54 2.94 -1.66 -13.66
C ALA A 54 2.70 -1.60 -12.15
N ALA A 55 3.22 -0.55 -11.50
CA ALA A 55 2.88 -0.25 -10.11
C ALA A 55 1.40 0.12 -10.00
N LYS A 56 0.69 -0.48 -9.04
CA LYS A 56 -0.74 -0.26 -8.83
C LYS A 56 -0.93 0.73 -7.69
N LYS A 57 -1.66 1.82 -7.97
CA LYS A 57 -1.97 2.87 -6.98
C LYS A 57 -3.41 2.72 -6.50
N PHE A 58 -3.60 2.81 -5.19
CA PHE A 58 -4.91 2.80 -4.55
C PHE A 58 -5.02 4.03 -3.65
N SER A 59 -6.05 4.86 -3.85
CA SER A 59 -6.35 6.02 -2.99
C SER A 59 -7.32 5.63 -1.89
N ILE A 60 -6.95 5.84 -0.62
CA ILE A 60 -7.70 5.35 0.55
C ILE A 60 -7.62 6.39 1.68
N ILE A 61 -8.73 6.59 2.38
CA ILE A 61 -8.90 7.68 3.34
C ILE A 61 -8.01 7.48 4.59
N TYR A 62 -7.85 6.24 5.09
CA TYR A 62 -7.06 5.96 6.31
C TYR A 62 -6.01 4.90 6.07
N VAL A 63 -4.75 5.20 6.42
CA VAL A 63 -3.67 4.23 6.25
C VAL A 63 -2.69 4.18 7.42
N PHE A 64 -2.30 2.96 7.79
CA PHE A 64 -1.37 2.69 8.88
C PHE A 64 -0.07 2.08 8.36
N GLN A 65 1.05 2.75 8.63
CA GLN A 65 2.38 2.21 8.37
C GLN A 65 3.32 2.59 9.53
N ASN A 66 3.95 1.59 10.16
CA ASN A 66 5.00 1.72 11.19
C ASN A 66 4.81 2.91 12.16
N SER A 67 3.90 2.77 13.15
CA SER A 67 3.63 3.77 14.21
C SER A 67 3.14 5.16 13.74
N LYS A 68 3.06 5.42 12.43
CA LYS A 68 2.46 6.64 11.88
C LYS A 68 1.04 6.34 11.42
N THR A 69 0.09 7.02 12.05
CA THR A 69 -1.31 7.08 11.64
C THR A 69 -1.42 8.18 10.60
N TYR A 70 -1.77 7.84 9.36
CA TYR A 70 -2.10 8.84 8.34
C TYR A 70 -3.62 9.04 8.37
N SER A 71 -4.04 10.14 8.98
CA SER A 71 -5.41 10.65 8.90
C SER A 71 -5.56 11.47 7.60
N PRO A 72 -6.75 11.47 6.96
CA PRO A 72 -7.05 12.46 5.93
C PRO A 72 -6.95 13.89 6.48
#